data_AF-A0A359KPK6-F1
#
_entry.id   AF-A0A359KPK6-F1
#
_cell.length_a   1.000
_cell.length_b   1.000
_cell.length_c   1.000
_cell.angle_alpha   90.00
_cell.angle_beta   90.00
_cell.angle_gamma   90.00
#
_symmetry.space_group_name_H-M   'P 1'
#
loop_
_entity.id
_entity.type
_entity.pdbx_description
1 polymer ?
#
loop_
_entity_poly.entity_id
_entity_poly.type
_entity_poly.pdbx_seq_one_letter_code
_entity_poly.pdbx_strand_id
1 'polypeptide(L)'
;GLTSVLPPWIAEGGKTYENLRDPEARAKIRAATEKPDGTWEAMGDLAGPEGVMPVSFAKPEHRHYAGMRLSEIAAEQGKDWIDTAMDLLISEEQRISTIYFMMSDDNLRLQLQQPWIKVSSDAGGMDPEWAAPDGPTHPRAYGTWTRVLGHFVRDEGVIELEDAIR
;
A
#
# COMPACT_ATOMS: atom_id res chain seq x y z
N GLY A 1 5.18 3.21 0.06
CA GLY A 1 4.13 4.08 0.63
C GLY A 1 3.33 4.62 -0.52
N LEU A 2 2.65 5.75 -0.39
CA LEU A 2 1.83 6.29 -1.48
C LEU A 2 2.68 6.65 -2.70
N THR A 3 3.95 7.02 -2.51
CA THR A 3 4.91 7.26 -3.61
C THR A 3 5.05 6.10 -4.59
N SER A 4 4.72 4.87 -4.21
CA SER A 4 4.82 3.70 -5.10
C SER A 4 3.78 3.69 -6.22
N VAL A 5 2.75 4.56 -6.17
CA VAL A 5 1.84 4.76 -7.31
C VAL A 5 2.43 5.66 -8.41
N LEU A 6 3.59 6.27 -8.15
CA LEU A 6 4.29 7.16 -9.06
C LEU A 6 5.64 6.54 -9.49
N PRO A 7 6.22 6.98 -10.62
CA PRO A 7 7.49 6.44 -11.11
C PRO A 7 8.62 6.60 -10.09
N PRO A 8 9.54 5.64 -9.97
CA PRO A 8 10.59 5.67 -8.94
C PRO A 8 11.59 6.81 -9.12
N TRP A 9 11.80 7.28 -10.36
CA TRP A 9 12.74 8.36 -10.65
C TRP A 9 12.37 9.71 -10.03
N ILE A 10 11.15 9.87 -9.50
CA ILE A 10 10.79 11.06 -8.75
C ILE A 10 11.69 11.24 -7.51
N ALA A 11 12.22 10.15 -6.96
CA ALA A 11 13.08 10.17 -5.79
C ALA A 11 14.57 10.39 -6.09
N GLU A 12 14.96 10.48 -7.37
CA GLU A 12 16.36 10.69 -7.74
C GLU A 12 16.92 11.98 -7.11
N GLY A 13 18.09 11.84 -6.49
CA GLY A 13 18.75 12.94 -5.79
C GLY A 13 18.02 13.42 -4.54
N GLY A 14 17.04 12.68 -4.02
CA GLY A 14 16.25 13.06 -2.84
C GLY A 14 15.24 14.17 -3.09
N LYS A 15 14.89 14.43 -4.36
CA LYS A 15 14.09 15.60 -4.79
C LYS A 15 12.61 15.32 -4.98
N THR A 16 12.04 14.35 -4.25
CA THR A 16 10.66 13.90 -4.47
C THR A 16 9.66 15.05 -4.43
N TYR A 17 9.70 15.88 -3.39
CA TYR A 17 8.71 16.93 -3.21
C TYR A 17 8.98 18.14 -4.12
N GLU A 18 10.24 18.43 -4.44
CA GLU A 18 10.62 19.44 -5.41
C GLU A 18 10.13 19.08 -6.82
N ASN A 19 10.35 17.83 -7.24
CA ASN A 19 9.88 17.32 -8.54
C ASN A 19 8.35 17.33 -8.64
N LEU A 20 7.64 17.05 -7.54
CA LEU A 20 6.17 17.11 -7.52
C LEU A 20 5.62 18.54 -7.58
N ARG A 21 6.40 19.54 -7.15
CA ARG A 21 6.04 20.96 -7.21
C ARG A 21 6.36 21.61 -8.55
N ASP A 22 7.37 21.12 -9.25
CA ASP A 22 7.72 21.60 -10.58
C ASP A 22 6.63 21.19 -11.60
N PRO A 23 5.94 22.14 -12.27
CA PRO A 23 4.88 21.83 -13.22
C PRO A 23 5.35 20.95 -14.39
N GLU A 24 6.59 21.12 -14.86
CA GLU A 24 7.12 20.31 -15.97
C GLU A 24 7.38 18.87 -15.55
N ALA A 25 8.04 18.67 -14.40
CA ALA A 25 8.23 17.35 -13.83
C ALA A 25 6.88 16.70 -13.49
N ARG A 26 5.94 17.42 -12.88
CA ARG A 26 4.59 16.92 -12.56
C ARG A 26 3.85 16.40 -13.79
N ALA A 27 3.92 17.10 -14.92
CA ALA A 27 3.32 16.66 -16.18
C ALA A 27 3.96 15.35 -16.70
N LYS A 28 5.28 15.22 -16.60
CA LYS A 28 6.00 13.98 -16.96
C LYS A 28 5.64 12.81 -16.04
N ILE A 29 5.54 13.08 -14.74
CA ILE A 29 5.14 12.11 -13.71
C ILE A 29 3.73 11.58 -14.02
N ARG A 30 2.77 12.48 -14.28
CA ARG A 30 1.41 12.11 -14.67
C ARG A 30 1.42 11.21 -15.91
N ALA A 31 2.08 11.64 -16.99
CA ALA A 31 2.12 10.87 -18.24
C ALA A 31 2.71 9.46 -18.07
N ALA A 32 3.79 9.33 -17.28
CA ALA A 32 4.41 8.04 -16.99
C ALA A 32 3.57 7.16 -16.04
N THR A 33 2.74 7.77 -15.19
CA THR A 33 1.80 7.05 -14.32
C THR A 33 0.58 6.55 -15.10
N GLU A 34 0.07 7.36 -16.03
CA GLU A 34 -1.04 6.98 -16.92
C GLU A 34 -0.68 5.88 -17.90
N LYS A 35 0.60 5.84 -18.33
CA LYS A 35 1.11 4.88 -19.30
C LYS A 35 2.46 4.34 -18.84
N PRO A 36 2.47 3.41 -17.86
CA PRO A 36 3.69 2.75 -17.43
C PRO A 36 4.35 2.03 -18.61
N ASP A 37 5.66 2.15 -18.72
CA ASP A 37 6.46 1.55 -19.79
C ASP A 37 6.92 0.10 -19.47
N GLY A 38 6.50 -0.44 -18.32
CA GLY A 38 6.87 -1.77 -17.84
C GLY A 38 8.28 -1.87 -17.24
N THR A 39 9.01 -0.76 -17.09
CA THR A 39 10.36 -0.76 -16.50
C THR A 39 10.37 -0.68 -14.97
N TRP A 40 9.20 -0.47 -14.36
CA TRP A 40 9.02 -0.34 -12.92
C TRP A 40 7.67 -0.91 -12.47
N GLU A 41 7.57 -1.22 -11.18
CA GLU A 41 6.34 -1.74 -10.57
C GLU A 41 5.33 -0.61 -10.36
N ALA A 42 4.45 -0.43 -11.34
CA ALA A 42 3.40 0.59 -11.31
C ALA A 42 2.24 0.22 -10.38
N MET A 43 2.42 0.38 -9.07
CA MET A 43 1.44 -0.07 -8.08
C MET A 43 0.05 0.56 -8.25
N GLY A 44 -0.02 1.80 -8.76
CA GLY A 44 -1.29 2.47 -9.07
C GLY A 44 -2.04 1.83 -10.23
N ASP A 45 -1.33 1.33 -11.24
CA ASP A 45 -1.89 0.59 -12.38
C ASP A 45 -2.27 -0.84 -11.96
N LEU A 46 -1.40 -1.53 -11.21
CA LEU A 46 -1.60 -2.91 -10.77
C LEU A 46 -2.78 -3.07 -9.80
N ALA A 47 -2.98 -2.11 -8.89
CA ALA A 47 -4.06 -2.17 -7.89
C ALA A 47 -5.31 -1.41 -8.32
N GLY A 48 -5.20 -0.46 -9.26
CA GLY A 48 -6.21 0.57 -9.51
C GLY A 48 -6.37 1.52 -8.32
N PRO A 49 -6.93 2.74 -8.51
CA PRO A 49 -7.13 3.68 -7.40
C PRO A 49 -8.07 3.15 -6.30
N GLU A 50 -8.97 2.23 -6.64
CA GLU A 50 -9.83 1.49 -5.71
C GLU A 50 -9.08 0.46 -4.85
N GLY A 51 -7.92 -0.01 -5.30
CA GLY A 51 -7.07 -0.94 -4.57
C GLY A 51 -5.99 -0.25 -3.72
N VAL A 52 -5.85 1.07 -3.79
CA VAL A 52 -4.86 1.85 -3.03
C VAL A 52 -5.52 2.47 -1.80
N MET A 53 -4.98 2.20 -0.61
CA MET A 53 -5.50 2.75 0.65
C MET A 53 -4.39 3.41 1.47
N PRO A 54 -4.27 4.75 1.42
CA PRO A 54 -3.46 5.52 2.35
C PRO A 54 -3.95 5.34 3.79
N VAL A 55 -3.03 5.09 4.73
CA VAL A 55 -3.41 4.79 6.13
C VAL A 55 -2.72 5.63 7.20
N SER A 56 -1.59 6.28 6.90
CA SER A 56 -0.87 7.11 7.88
C SER A 56 -0.71 8.55 7.40
N PHE A 57 -1.33 9.47 8.13
CA PHE A 57 -1.31 10.91 7.86
C PHE A 57 -0.86 11.68 9.10
N ALA A 58 0.18 12.49 8.95
CA ALA A 58 0.71 13.31 10.03
C ALA A 58 -0.17 14.53 10.28
N LYS A 59 -0.65 15.17 9.19
CA LYS A 59 -1.41 16.41 9.28
C LYS A 59 -2.87 16.16 9.71
N PRO A 60 -3.38 16.91 10.71
CA PRO A 60 -4.76 16.74 11.20
C PRO A 60 -5.83 16.79 10.10
N GLU A 61 -5.66 17.66 9.11
CA GLU A 61 -6.60 17.85 7.99
C GLU A 61 -6.70 16.68 7.03
N HIS A 62 -5.79 15.69 7.09
CA HIS A 62 -5.85 14.49 6.26
C HIS A 62 -6.19 13.23 7.06
N ARG A 63 -6.27 13.29 8.40
CA ARG A 63 -6.48 12.10 9.23
C ARG A 63 -7.80 11.40 8.94
N HIS A 64 -8.82 12.12 8.47
CA HIS A 64 -10.09 11.52 8.07
C HIS A 64 -9.98 10.66 6.81
N TYR A 65 -8.93 10.83 6.00
CA TYR A 65 -8.65 9.96 4.85
C TYR A 65 -8.08 8.59 5.22
N ALA A 66 -7.65 8.38 6.47
CA ALA A 66 -7.09 7.12 6.90
C ALA A 66 -8.15 5.99 6.78
N GLY A 67 -7.86 5.00 5.94
CA GLY A 67 -8.76 3.88 5.66
C GLY A 67 -9.70 4.07 4.46
N MET A 68 -9.68 5.25 3.82
CA MET A 68 -10.37 5.47 2.55
C MET A 68 -9.52 4.97 1.37
N ARG A 69 -10.17 4.52 0.31
CA ARG A 69 -9.53 4.25 -0.98
C ARG A 69 -9.07 5.56 -1.61
N LEU A 70 -8.00 5.51 -2.39
CA LEU A 70 -7.51 6.66 -3.13
C LEU A 70 -8.57 7.18 -4.11
N SER A 71 -9.38 6.30 -4.71
CA SER A 71 -10.52 6.71 -5.54
C SER A 71 -11.58 7.50 -4.75
N GLU A 72 -11.85 7.15 -3.49
CA GLU A 72 -12.80 7.85 -2.63
C GLU A 72 -12.26 9.23 -2.23
N ILE A 73 -10.98 9.31 -1.88
CA ILE A 73 -10.32 10.59 -1.55
C ILE A 73 -10.31 11.51 -2.78
N ALA A 74 -10.01 10.98 -3.96
CA ALA A 74 -10.02 11.73 -5.20
C ALA A 74 -11.43 12.25 -5.56
N ALA A 75 -12.46 11.43 -5.35
CA ALA A 75 -13.85 11.83 -5.53
C ALA A 75 -14.27 12.95 -4.57
N GLU A 76 -13.89 12.87 -3.30
CA GLU A 76 -14.15 13.93 -2.30
C GLU A 76 -13.48 15.25 -2.68
N GLN A 77 -12.26 15.19 -3.23
CA GLN A 77 -11.54 16.38 -3.69
C GLN A 77 -12.00 16.90 -5.06
N GLY A 78 -12.85 16.15 -5.78
CA GLY A 78 -13.25 16.47 -7.15
C GLY A 78 -12.09 16.45 -8.15
N LYS A 79 -11.10 15.59 -7.93
CA LYS A 79 -9.86 15.49 -8.73
C LYS A 79 -9.66 14.09 -9.29
N ASP A 80 -8.77 13.98 -10.25
CA ASP A 80 -8.22 12.69 -10.66
C ASP A 80 -7.31 12.11 -9.57
N TRP A 81 -7.21 10.78 -9.51
CA TRP A 81 -6.49 10.08 -8.45
C TRP A 81 -4.98 10.35 -8.50
N ILE A 82 -4.39 10.56 -9.68
CA ILE A 82 -2.96 10.83 -9.83
C ILE A 82 -2.65 12.21 -9.22
N ASP A 83 -3.46 13.22 -9.54
CA ASP A 83 -3.32 14.55 -8.96
C ASP A 83 -3.54 14.54 -7.45
N THR A 84 -4.54 13.77 -6.99
CA THR A 84 -4.81 13.59 -5.56
C THR A 84 -3.61 12.99 -4.84
N ALA A 85 -2.99 11.94 -5.39
CA ALA A 85 -1.80 11.31 -4.81
C ALA A 85 -0.62 12.28 -4.74
N MET A 86 -0.36 13.03 -5.82
CA MET A 86 0.70 14.04 -5.85
C MET A 86 0.45 15.15 -4.83
N ASP A 87 -0.79 15.65 -4.71
CA ASP A 87 -1.16 16.70 -3.76
C ASP A 87 -1.03 16.25 -2.31
N LEU A 88 -1.47 15.03 -1.99
CA LEU A 88 -1.30 14.45 -0.66
C LEU A 88 0.19 14.30 -0.31
N LEU A 89 1.03 13.83 -1.25
CA LEU A 89 2.47 13.70 -1.04
C LEU A 89 3.16 15.05 -0.83
N ILE A 90 2.81 16.07 -1.62
CA ILE A 90 3.34 17.44 -1.47
C ILE A 90 2.90 18.04 -0.13
N SER A 91 1.65 17.81 0.26
CA SER A 91 1.13 18.38 1.49
C SER A 91 1.74 17.69 2.71
N GLU A 92 1.82 16.37 2.74
CA GLU A 92 2.38 15.63 3.88
C GLU A 92 3.90 15.77 4.01
N GLU A 93 4.63 15.91 2.90
CA GLU A 93 6.11 15.89 2.85
C GLU A 93 6.77 14.72 3.60
N GLN A 94 6.02 13.64 3.80
CA GLN A 94 6.49 12.44 4.48
C GLN A 94 5.92 11.18 3.82
N ARG A 95 6.48 10.03 4.20
CA ARG A 95 6.04 8.72 3.71
C ARG A 95 4.65 8.35 4.24
N ILE A 96 3.64 8.60 3.43
CA ILE A 96 2.29 8.04 3.65
C ILE A 96 2.34 6.52 3.49
N SER A 97 2.13 5.77 4.58
CA SER A 97 1.97 4.32 4.56
C SER A 97 0.70 3.96 3.79
N THR A 98 0.74 2.86 3.04
CA THR A 98 -0.30 2.53 2.06
C THR A 98 -0.46 1.03 1.96
N ILE A 99 -1.70 0.58 1.91
CA ILE A 99 -2.07 -0.82 1.68
C ILE A 99 -2.55 -0.96 0.23
N TYR A 100 -2.02 -1.95 -0.46
CA TYR A 100 -2.35 -2.26 -1.86
C TYR A 100 -3.12 -3.57 -1.93
N PHE A 101 -4.32 -3.54 -2.49
CA PHE A 101 -5.23 -4.67 -2.60
C PHE A 101 -5.08 -5.30 -3.98
N MET A 102 -4.12 -6.21 -4.10
CA MET A 102 -3.71 -6.80 -5.39
C MET A 102 -3.60 -8.33 -5.36
N MET A 103 -4.07 -8.95 -4.27
CA MET A 103 -4.02 -10.39 -4.07
C MET A 103 -5.42 -10.95 -3.85
N SER A 104 -5.61 -12.22 -4.20
CA SER A 104 -6.81 -12.99 -3.90
C SER A 104 -6.50 -14.12 -2.93
N ASP A 105 -7.46 -14.44 -2.08
CA ASP A 105 -7.33 -15.59 -1.16
C ASP A 105 -7.15 -16.90 -1.96
N ASP A 106 -7.74 -17.03 -3.15
CA ASP A 106 -7.53 -18.20 -4.02
C ASP A 106 -6.05 -18.40 -4.40
N ASN A 107 -5.37 -17.32 -4.77
CA ASN A 107 -3.94 -17.39 -5.08
C ASN A 107 -3.10 -17.64 -3.81
N LEU A 108 -3.53 -17.13 -2.65
CA LEU A 108 -2.89 -17.44 -1.37
C LEU A 108 -2.99 -18.92 -1.02
N ARG A 109 -4.14 -19.56 -1.24
CA ARG A 109 -4.32 -21.01 -1.01
C ARG A 109 -3.34 -21.83 -1.85
N LEU A 110 -3.22 -21.50 -3.14
CA LEU A 110 -2.28 -22.18 -4.05
C LEU A 110 -0.82 -22.02 -3.60
N GLN A 111 -0.45 -20.84 -3.10
CA GLN A 111 0.89 -20.57 -2.58
C GLN A 111 1.15 -21.35 -1.29
N LEU A 112 0.22 -21.34 -0.33
CA LEU A 112 0.40 -22.03 0.96
C LEU A 112 0.65 -23.53 0.80
N GLN A 113 0.11 -24.15 -0.26
CA GLN A 113 0.31 -25.57 -0.55
C GLN A 113 1.68 -25.92 -1.13
N GLN A 114 2.52 -24.94 -1.48
CA GLN A 114 3.84 -25.21 -2.03
C GLN A 114 4.83 -25.58 -0.91
N PRO A 115 5.63 -26.66 -1.06
CA PRO A 115 6.43 -27.19 0.05
C PRO A 115 7.57 -26.25 0.49
N TRP A 116 7.98 -25.31 -0.37
CA TRP A 116 9.05 -24.34 -0.10
C TRP A 116 8.57 -23.00 0.47
N ILE A 117 7.25 -22.77 0.60
CA ILE A 117 6.73 -21.50 1.11
C ILE A 117 6.97 -21.36 2.60
N LYS A 118 7.26 -20.13 3.02
CA LYS A 118 7.45 -19.73 4.41
C LYS A 118 6.55 -18.55 4.73
N VAL A 119 6.00 -18.55 5.94
CA VAL A 119 5.12 -17.48 6.41
C VAL A 119 5.94 -16.39 7.10
N SER A 120 5.77 -15.15 6.64
CA SER A 120 6.38 -13.94 7.22
C SER A 120 5.33 -12.84 7.30
N SER A 121 5.38 -12.01 8.33
CA SER A 121 4.47 -10.87 8.46
C SER A 121 4.69 -9.80 7.40
N ASP A 122 5.92 -9.67 6.88
CA ASP A 122 6.34 -8.57 6.00
C ASP A 122 5.96 -7.19 6.58
N ALA A 123 5.98 -7.08 7.91
CA ALA A 123 5.66 -5.86 8.63
C ALA A 123 6.80 -5.50 9.57
N GLY A 124 7.00 -4.19 9.78
CA GLY A 124 7.83 -3.72 10.88
C GLY A 124 7.25 -4.18 12.23
N GLY A 125 8.11 -4.35 13.23
CA GLY A 125 7.68 -4.52 14.61
C GLY A 125 7.07 -3.23 15.12
N MET A 126 5.73 -3.17 15.19
CA MET A 126 4.98 -1.99 15.59
C MET A 126 4.39 -2.20 16.97
N ASP A 127 4.78 -1.38 17.94
CA ASP A 127 4.09 -1.35 19.23
C ASP A 127 2.68 -0.76 19.03
N PRO A 128 1.60 -1.47 19.44
CA PRO A 128 0.23 -0.97 19.25
C PRO A 128 -0.06 0.35 19.97
N GLU A 129 0.52 0.60 21.15
CA GLU A 129 0.33 1.85 21.88
C GLU A 129 1.04 3.00 21.15
N TRP A 130 2.22 2.72 20.59
CA TRP A 130 2.99 3.73 19.86
C TRP A 130 2.41 4.02 18.48
N ALA A 131 1.83 3.02 17.81
CA ALA A 131 1.25 3.16 16.47
C ALA A 131 -0.16 3.80 16.48
N ALA A 132 -0.89 3.70 17.60
CA ALA A 132 -2.28 4.18 17.68
C ALA A 132 -2.49 5.64 17.24
N PRO A 133 -1.60 6.61 17.56
CA PRO A 133 -1.77 7.99 17.11
C PRO A 133 -1.58 8.21 15.61
N ASP A 134 -0.83 7.33 14.93
CA ASP A 134 -0.45 7.47 13.52
C ASP A 134 -1.48 6.85 12.55
N GLY A 135 -2.51 6.21 13.10
CA GLY A 135 -3.59 5.56 12.35
C GLY A 135 -3.40 4.04 12.22
N PRO A 136 -4.26 3.38 11.42
CA PRO A 136 -4.24 1.93 11.30
C PRO A 136 -2.96 1.44 10.59
N THR A 137 -2.34 0.40 11.15
CA THR A 137 -1.29 -0.36 10.46
C THR A 137 -1.89 -1.50 9.63
N HIS A 138 -1.12 -2.06 8.70
CA HIS A 138 -1.58 -3.22 7.94
C HIS A 138 -1.82 -4.40 8.91
N PRO A 139 -2.98 -5.11 8.85
CA PRO A 139 -3.30 -6.20 9.78
C PRO A 139 -2.29 -7.36 9.82
N ARG A 140 -1.45 -7.52 8.79
CA ARG A 140 -0.36 -8.49 8.77
C ARG A 140 0.69 -8.24 9.85
N ALA A 141 0.78 -7.02 10.39
CA ALA A 141 1.66 -6.67 11.50
C ALA A 141 1.39 -7.50 12.77
N TYR A 142 0.13 -7.87 12.99
CA TYR A 142 -0.29 -8.56 14.22
C TYR A 142 -0.94 -9.92 13.97
N GLY A 143 -1.47 -10.14 12.76
CA GLY A 143 -2.37 -11.26 12.50
C GLY A 143 -1.83 -12.36 11.59
N THR A 144 -0.61 -12.27 11.05
CA THR A 144 -0.17 -13.19 10.00
C THR A 144 -0.21 -14.66 10.44
N TRP A 145 0.50 -15.01 11.51
CA TRP A 145 0.56 -16.41 11.97
C TRP A 145 -0.80 -16.90 12.49
N THR A 146 -1.54 -16.06 13.22
CA THR A 146 -2.87 -16.43 13.71
C THR A 146 -3.88 -16.59 12.58
N ARG A 147 -3.77 -15.83 11.49
CA ARG A 147 -4.60 -16.00 10.28
C ARG A 147 -4.24 -17.30 9.57
N VAL A 148 -2.96 -17.64 9.44
CA VAL A 148 -2.57 -18.93 8.85
C VAL A 148 -3.12 -20.11 9.67
N LEU A 149 -2.85 -20.13 10.97
CA LEU A 149 -3.27 -21.25 11.83
C LEU A 149 -4.79 -21.32 12.04
N GLY A 150 -5.47 -20.18 12.15
CA GLY A 150 -6.92 -20.12 12.35
C GLY A 150 -7.69 -20.31 11.06
N HIS A 151 -7.50 -19.39 10.12
CA HIS A 151 -8.30 -19.33 8.91
C HIS A 151 -7.90 -20.42 7.90
N PHE A 152 -6.61 -20.49 7.53
CA PHE A 152 -6.18 -21.39 6.45
C PHE A 152 -5.99 -22.84 6.89
N VAL A 153 -5.57 -23.10 8.14
CA VAL A 153 -5.42 -24.47 8.67
C VAL A 153 -6.73 -24.96 9.27
N ARG A 154 -7.21 -24.36 10.37
CA ARG A 154 -8.36 -24.87 11.12
C ARG A 154 -9.69 -24.72 10.38
N ASP A 155 -9.96 -23.54 9.82
CA ASP A 155 -11.28 -23.23 9.26
C ASP A 155 -11.43 -23.72 7.82
N GLU A 156 -10.38 -23.61 7.00
CA GLU A 156 -10.42 -23.97 5.57
C GLU A 156 -9.69 -25.28 5.21
N GLY A 157 -8.82 -25.81 6.06
CA GLY A 157 -8.10 -27.06 5.79
C GLY A 157 -7.18 -27.01 4.56
N VAL A 158 -6.60 -25.84 4.26
CA VAL A 158 -5.77 -25.60 3.06
C VAL A 158 -4.45 -26.38 3.13
N ILE A 159 -3.87 -26.44 4.32
CA ILE A 159 -2.68 -27.22 4.68
C ILE A 159 -2.87 -27.83 6.07
N GLU A 160 -2.17 -28.92 6.36
CA GLU A 160 -2.13 -29.53 7.68
C GLU A 160 -1.40 -28.64 8.71
N LEU A 161 -1.72 -28.80 9.99
CA LEU A 161 -1.13 -27.99 11.06
C LEU A 161 0.39 -28.18 11.16
N GLU A 162 0.86 -29.40 10.97
CA GLU A 162 2.28 -29.76 10.99
C GLU A 162 3.05 -29.05 9.87
N ASP A 163 2.45 -28.94 8.69
CA ASP A 163 3.03 -28.20 7.56
C ASP A 163 3.06 -26.69 7.78
N ALA A 164 2.12 -26.15 8.56
CA ALA A 164 2.10 -24.73 8.92
C ALA A 164 3.16 -24.35 9.98
N ILE A 165 3.66 -25.32 10.76
CA ILE A 165 4.59 -25.10 11.88
C ILE A 165 6.07 -25.32 11.50
N ARG A 166 6.35 -26.22 10.55
CA ARG A 166 7.70 -26.71 10.22
C ARG A 166 8.69 -25.65 9.69
#